data_AF-A0A7K1J4R0-F1
#
_entry.id   AF-A0A7K1J4R0-F1
#
_cell.length_a   1.000
_cell.length_b   1.000
_cell.length_c   1.000
_cell.angle_alpha   90.00
_cell.angle_beta   90.00
_cell.angle_gamma   90.00
#
_symmetry.space_group_name_H-M   'P 1'
#
loop_
_entity.id
_entity.type
_entity.pdbx_description
1 polymer ?
#
loop_
_entity_poly.entity_id
_entity_poly.type
_entity_poly.pdbx_seq_one_letter_code
_entity_poly.pdbx_strand_id
1 'polypeptide(L)'
;MLNSIVDLLAAIPSVIYGLWGGLVLVPSIFPFWNWVSKTFGWIPLFAGPAANPPRTVATVSLVLAIMILPIITSISRDIFAQTPKLQQEAALGLGATKWEMIRLAVLPFGKSGVISACMLGLGRALGETMAVLMILSPGLSYSFHLLKASQSQTIAANIAAQYPEANSLGVSVLIGTGLVLFLITFLVNLLARRITRKAGA
;
A
#
# COMPACT_ATOMS: atom_id res chain seq x y z
N MET A 1 6.84 -20.32 -13.34
CA MET A 1 7.84 -19.22 -13.44
C MET A 1 7.30 -17.90 -12.91
N LEU A 2 6.16 -17.39 -13.38
CA LEU A 2 5.57 -16.15 -12.85
C LEU A 2 5.22 -16.21 -11.34
N ASN A 3 4.80 -17.37 -10.82
CA ASN A 3 4.51 -17.54 -9.39
C ASN A 3 5.75 -17.30 -8.53
N SER A 4 6.84 -17.99 -8.87
CA SER A 4 8.11 -17.90 -8.16
C SER A 4 8.66 -16.47 -8.11
N ILE A 5 8.44 -15.67 -9.16
CA ILE A 5 8.87 -14.25 -9.18
C ILE A 5 8.02 -13.42 -8.22
N VAL A 6 6.69 -13.59 -8.22
CA VAL A 6 5.78 -12.85 -7.32
C VAL A 6 6.07 -13.21 -5.86
N ASP A 7 6.28 -14.48 -5.58
CA ASP A 7 6.59 -14.97 -4.23
C ASP A 7 7.97 -14.49 -3.77
N LEU A 8 8.96 -14.44 -4.67
CA LEU A 8 10.26 -13.83 -4.41
C LEU A 8 10.15 -12.33 -4.10
N LEU A 9 9.36 -11.59 -4.86
CA LEU A 9 9.15 -10.15 -4.62
C LEU A 9 8.48 -9.93 -3.25
N ALA A 10 7.51 -10.75 -2.87
CA ALA A 10 6.87 -10.66 -1.55
C ALA A 10 7.81 -10.96 -0.38
N ALA A 11 8.90 -11.70 -0.61
CA ALA A 11 9.91 -12.04 0.38
C ALA A 11 10.98 -10.95 0.59
N ILE A 12 11.05 -9.94 -0.30
CA ILE A 12 12.04 -8.86 -0.19
C ILE A 12 11.77 -8.03 1.09
N PRO A 13 12.79 -7.84 1.95
CA PRO A 13 12.68 -6.96 3.11
C PRO A 13 12.32 -5.52 2.71
N SER A 14 11.47 -4.84 3.50
CA SER A 14 11.01 -3.49 3.17
C SER A 14 12.13 -2.45 3.12
N VAL A 15 13.23 -2.66 3.85
CA VAL A 15 14.45 -1.83 3.79
C VAL A 15 15.04 -1.81 2.37
N ILE A 16 14.98 -2.92 1.63
CA ILE A 16 15.50 -2.97 0.25
C ILE A 16 14.64 -2.10 -0.67
N TYR A 17 13.32 -2.14 -0.52
CA TYR A 17 12.41 -1.23 -1.23
C TYR A 17 12.65 0.24 -0.86
N GLY A 18 12.90 0.52 0.43
CA GLY A 18 13.26 1.85 0.92
C GLY A 18 14.57 2.38 0.30
N LEU A 19 15.61 1.54 0.30
CA LEU A 19 16.91 1.87 -0.27
C LEU A 19 16.82 2.10 -1.79
N TRP A 20 16.18 1.17 -2.52
CA TRP A 20 15.93 1.32 -3.96
C TRP A 20 15.10 2.58 -4.25
N GLY A 21 14.03 2.82 -3.48
CA GLY A 21 13.19 3.99 -3.64
C GLY A 21 13.97 5.29 -3.43
N GLY A 22 14.81 5.34 -2.40
CA GLY A 22 15.63 6.52 -2.09
C GLY A 22 16.76 6.77 -3.09
N LEU A 23 17.45 5.72 -3.55
CA LEU A 23 18.62 5.85 -4.42
C LEU A 23 18.29 5.91 -5.91
N VAL A 24 17.23 5.22 -6.34
CA VAL A 24 16.89 5.08 -7.76
C VAL A 24 15.62 5.85 -8.10
N LEU A 25 14.53 5.61 -7.35
CA LEU A 25 13.23 6.18 -7.71
C LEU A 25 13.18 7.69 -7.46
N VAL A 26 13.60 8.17 -6.29
CA VAL A 26 13.60 9.60 -5.95
C VAL A 26 14.29 10.47 -7.00
N PRO A 27 15.53 10.21 -7.45
CA PRO A 27 16.15 11.04 -8.48
C PRO A 27 15.47 10.93 -9.85
N SER A 28 14.93 9.75 -10.19
CA SER A 28 14.33 9.50 -11.52
C SER A 28 12.89 9.97 -11.66
N ILE A 29 12.13 10.07 -10.57
CA ILE A 29 10.68 10.38 -10.59
C ILE A 29 10.38 11.88 -10.60
N PHE A 30 11.37 12.74 -10.34
CA PHE A 30 11.18 14.19 -10.30
C PHE A 30 10.55 14.78 -11.57
N PRO A 31 10.99 14.45 -12.81
CA PRO A 31 10.39 14.99 -14.03
C PRO A 31 8.90 14.65 -14.13
N PHE A 32 8.52 13.43 -13.72
CA PHE A 32 7.13 12.99 -13.71
C PHE A 32 6.30 13.79 -12.71
N TRP A 33 6.75 13.94 -11.45
CA TRP A 33 6.01 14.74 -10.47
C TRP A 33 5.93 16.22 -10.79
N ASN A 34 6.97 16.77 -11.42
CA ASN A 34 6.94 18.14 -11.92
C ASN A 34 5.91 18.32 -13.04
N TRP A 35 5.82 17.35 -13.96
CA TRP A 35 4.77 17.33 -14.99
C TRP A 35 3.38 17.23 -14.36
N VAL A 36 3.16 16.31 -13.40
CA VAL A 36 1.88 16.17 -12.67
C VAL A 36 1.49 17.48 -11.99
N SER A 37 2.44 18.15 -11.32
CA SER A 37 2.18 19.42 -10.66
C SER A 37 1.80 20.54 -11.64
N LYS A 38 2.40 20.57 -12.83
CA LYS A 38 2.10 21.56 -13.86
C LYS A 38 0.75 21.31 -14.54
N THR A 39 0.45 20.05 -14.86
CA THR A 39 -0.77 19.67 -15.60
C THR A 39 -1.99 19.57 -14.69
N PHE A 40 -1.82 19.04 -13.48
CA PHE A 40 -2.90 18.77 -12.52
C PHE A 40 -2.83 19.64 -11.27
N GLY A 41 -2.02 20.71 -11.26
CA GLY A 41 -1.87 21.60 -10.12
C GLY A 41 -3.15 22.36 -9.71
N TRP A 42 -4.17 22.35 -10.57
CA TRP A 42 -5.52 22.84 -10.25
C TRP A 42 -6.24 21.93 -9.24
N ILE A 43 -5.83 20.67 -9.09
CA ILE A 43 -6.28 19.77 -8.03
C ILE A 43 -5.44 20.06 -6.78
N PRO A 44 -6.04 20.44 -5.64
CA PRO A 44 -5.29 20.79 -4.43
C PRO A 44 -4.27 19.74 -3.97
N LEU A 45 -4.56 18.46 -4.22
CA LEU A 45 -3.69 17.31 -3.91
C LEU A 45 -2.33 17.37 -4.63
N PHE A 46 -2.31 17.87 -5.88
CA PHE A 46 -1.14 17.98 -6.74
C PHE A 46 -0.61 19.41 -6.88
N ALA A 47 -1.14 20.33 -6.08
CA ALA A 47 -0.71 21.73 -6.08
C ALA A 47 0.79 21.85 -5.78
N GLY A 48 1.48 22.58 -6.66
CA GLY A 48 2.92 22.71 -6.65
C GLY A 48 3.48 23.70 -5.62
N PRO A 49 4.81 23.91 -5.65
CA PRO A 49 5.76 23.24 -6.55
C PRO A 49 6.05 21.79 -6.14
N ALA A 50 6.34 20.92 -7.11
CA ALA A 50 6.84 19.58 -6.83
C ALA A 50 8.23 19.65 -6.18
N ALA A 51 8.43 18.91 -5.09
CA ALA A 51 9.69 18.92 -4.36
C ALA A 51 10.86 18.35 -5.19
N ASN A 52 12.03 18.96 -5.04
CA ASN A 52 13.29 18.46 -5.61
C ASN A 52 14.37 18.44 -4.50
N PRO A 53 14.81 17.25 -4.03
CA PRO A 53 14.41 15.91 -4.46
C PRO A 53 12.95 15.56 -4.06
N PRO A 54 12.26 14.68 -4.81
CA PRO A 54 10.84 14.35 -4.57
C PRO A 54 10.67 13.34 -3.43
N ARG A 55 11.16 13.69 -2.24
CA ARG A 55 11.00 12.95 -0.98
C ARG A 55 9.64 13.23 -0.34
N THR A 56 8.58 12.88 -1.05
CA THR A 56 7.19 13.28 -0.77
C THR A 56 6.30 12.09 -0.47
N VAL A 57 5.09 12.35 0.04
CA VAL A 57 4.08 11.31 0.29
C VAL A 57 3.73 10.56 -1.00
N ALA A 58 3.67 11.25 -2.14
CA ALA A 58 3.41 10.61 -3.44
C ALA A 58 4.47 9.56 -3.80
N THR A 59 5.76 9.90 -3.68
CA THR A 59 6.86 8.98 -4.00
C THR A 59 6.87 7.79 -3.06
N VAL A 60 6.69 8.02 -1.75
CA VAL A 60 6.62 6.94 -0.75
C VAL A 60 5.44 6.03 -1.03
N SER A 61 4.26 6.59 -1.32
CA SER A 61 3.06 5.81 -1.64
C SER A 61 3.25 4.91 -2.86
N LEU A 62 4.00 5.39 -3.87
CA LEU A 62 4.35 4.58 -5.03
C LEU A 62 5.24 3.38 -4.66
N VAL A 63 6.25 3.58 -3.81
CA VAL A 63 7.11 2.49 -3.32
C VAL A 63 6.29 1.48 -2.51
N LEU A 64 5.42 1.95 -1.61
CA LEU A 64 4.53 1.09 -0.84
C LEU A 64 3.58 0.29 -1.73
N ALA A 65 3.02 0.91 -2.78
CA ALA A 65 2.16 0.24 -3.73
C ALA A 65 2.89 -0.92 -4.44
N ILE A 66 4.12 -0.69 -4.90
CA ILE A 66 4.98 -1.72 -5.51
C ILE A 66 5.25 -2.85 -4.52
N MET A 67 5.45 -2.54 -3.23
CA MET A 67 5.72 -3.53 -2.19
C MET A 67 4.50 -4.40 -1.86
N ILE A 68 3.29 -3.84 -1.78
CA ILE A 68 2.09 -4.61 -1.38
C ILE A 68 1.42 -5.35 -2.53
N LEU A 69 1.67 -4.94 -3.78
CA LEU A 69 1.06 -5.54 -4.96
C LEU A 69 1.37 -7.05 -5.11
N PRO A 70 2.62 -7.53 -4.90
CA PRO A 70 2.93 -8.96 -4.91
C PRO A 70 2.12 -9.77 -3.89
N ILE A 71 1.89 -9.21 -2.70
CA ILE A 71 1.11 -9.84 -1.64
C ILE A 71 -0.34 -10.02 -2.08
N ILE A 72 -0.95 -8.93 -2.57
CA ILE A 72 -2.35 -8.93 -3.01
C ILE A 72 -2.53 -9.89 -4.20
N THR A 73 -1.60 -9.89 -5.16
CA THR A 73 -1.67 -10.72 -6.36
C THR A 73 -1.45 -12.20 -6.09
N SER A 74 -0.54 -12.57 -5.18
CA SER A 74 -0.32 -13.97 -4.79
C SER A 74 -1.56 -14.54 -4.10
N ILE A 75 -2.10 -13.83 -3.11
CA ILE A 75 -3.30 -14.28 -2.39
C ILE A 75 -4.52 -14.34 -3.31
N SER A 76 -4.75 -13.32 -4.14
CA SER A 76 -5.88 -13.30 -5.08
C SER A 76 -5.82 -14.49 -6.04
N ARG A 77 -4.63 -14.89 -6.48
CA ARG A 77 -4.42 -16.05 -7.34
C ARG A 77 -4.79 -17.35 -6.63
N ASP A 78 -4.36 -17.54 -5.39
CA ASP A 78 -4.67 -18.74 -4.61
C ASP A 78 -6.19 -18.90 -4.42
N ILE A 79 -6.90 -17.79 -4.23
CA ILE A 79 -8.36 -17.76 -4.17
C ILE A 79 -8.97 -18.15 -5.52
N PHE A 80 -8.49 -17.56 -6.62
CA PHE A 80 -9.03 -17.88 -7.95
C PHE A 80 -8.76 -19.33 -8.35
N ALA A 81 -7.63 -19.92 -7.93
CA ALA A 81 -7.30 -21.31 -8.17
C ALA A 81 -8.27 -22.29 -7.47
N GLN A 82 -8.95 -21.84 -6.41
CA GLN A 82 -9.96 -22.63 -5.70
C GLN A 82 -11.36 -22.55 -6.34
N THR A 83 -11.54 -21.76 -7.40
CA THR A 83 -12.83 -21.67 -8.10
C THR A 83 -13.26 -23.04 -8.64
N PRO A 84 -14.48 -23.53 -8.35
CA PRO A 84 -14.93 -24.85 -8.78
C PRO A 84 -14.80 -25.04 -10.30
N LYS A 85 -14.06 -26.06 -10.72
CA LYS A 85 -13.85 -26.37 -12.14
C LYS A 85 -15.16 -26.60 -12.88
N LEU A 86 -16.15 -27.23 -12.22
CA LEU A 86 -17.47 -27.47 -12.78
C LEU A 86 -18.17 -26.19 -13.25
N GLN A 87 -18.05 -25.08 -12.49
CA GLN A 87 -18.64 -23.80 -12.89
C GLN A 87 -17.94 -23.19 -14.10
N GLN A 88 -16.61 -23.36 -14.18
CA GLN A 88 -15.82 -22.88 -15.31
C GLN A 88 -16.11 -23.68 -16.58
N GLU A 89 -16.14 -25.01 -16.48
CA GLU A 89 -16.41 -25.92 -17.59
C GLU A 89 -17.86 -25.81 -18.07
N ALA A 90 -18.83 -25.64 -17.16
CA ALA A 90 -20.22 -25.40 -17.53
C ALA A 90 -20.39 -24.07 -18.30
N ALA A 91 -19.75 -22.99 -17.86
CA ALA A 91 -19.79 -21.72 -18.58
C ALA A 91 -19.21 -21.86 -20.00
N LEU A 92 -18.05 -22.50 -20.14
CA LEU A 92 -17.45 -22.77 -21.44
C LEU A 92 -18.32 -23.71 -22.30
N GLY A 93 -18.95 -24.71 -21.70
CA GLY A 93 -19.85 -25.65 -22.37
C GLY A 93 -21.14 -25.01 -22.89
N LEU A 94 -21.58 -23.90 -22.30
CA LEU A 94 -22.69 -23.08 -22.78
C LEU A 94 -22.29 -22.08 -23.89
N GLY A 95 -21.03 -22.14 -24.37
CA GLY A 95 -20.53 -21.27 -25.42
C GLY A 95 -19.94 -19.95 -24.93
N ALA A 96 -19.73 -19.77 -23.61
CA ALA A 96 -19.07 -18.58 -23.09
C ALA A 96 -17.60 -18.52 -23.50
N THR A 97 -17.10 -17.31 -23.75
CA THR A 97 -15.68 -17.05 -23.95
C THR A 97 -14.89 -17.15 -22.64
N LYS A 98 -13.56 -17.25 -22.72
CA LYS A 98 -12.69 -17.27 -21.53
C LYS A 98 -12.90 -16.05 -20.62
N TRP A 99 -13.13 -14.88 -21.20
CA TRP A 99 -13.39 -13.66 -20.43
C TRP A 99 -14.75 -13.68 -19.74
N GLU A 100 -15.79 -14.16 -20.41
CA GLU A 100 -17.12 -14.32 -19.83
C GLU A 100 -17.11 -15.36 -18.71
N MET A 101 -16.42 -16.49 -18.89
CA MET A 101 -16.21 -17.48 -17.82
C MET A 101 -15.53 -16.85 -16.61
N ILE A 102 -14.47 -16.06 -16.81
CA ILE A 102 -13.79 -15.37 -15.70
C ILE A 102 -14.75 -14.41 -14.99
N ARG A 103 -15.53 -13.64 -15.74
CA ARG A 103 -16.44 -12.63 -15.18
C ARG A 103 -17.63 -13.24 -14.45
N LEU A 104 -18.13 -14.39 -14.91
CA LEU A 104 -19.33 -15.04 -14.40
C LEU A 104 -19.04 -16.07 -13.29
N ALA A 105 -17.90 -16.78 -13.35
CA ALA A 105 -17.55 -17.82 -12.38
C ALA A 105 -16.41 -17.38 -11.45
N VAL A 106 -15.27 -16.94 -12.00
CA VAL A 106 -14.04 -16.72 -11.21
C VAL A 106 -14.09 -15.45 -10.36
N LEU A 107 -14.45 -14.31 -10.95
CA LEU A 107 -14.49 -13.03 -10.22
C LEU A 107 -15.54 -13.01 -9.11
N PRO A 108 -16.77 -13.52 -9.29
CA PRO A 108 -17.76 -13.57 -8.22
C PRO A 108 -17.34 -14.50 -7.09
N PHE A 109 -16.80 -15.68 -7.41
CA PHE A 109 -16.28 -16.63 -6.41
C PHE A 109 -15.16 -16.00 -5.58
N GLY A 110 -14.20 -15.34 -6.22
CA GLY A 110 -13.04 -14.77 -5.55
C GLY A 110 -13.26 -13.38 -4.93
N LYS A 111 -14.41 -12.73 -5.11
CA LYS A 111 -14.62 -11.32 -4.74
C LYS A 111 -14.32 -11.04 -3.26
N SER A 112 -14.85 -11.85 -2.34
CA SER A 112 -14.63 -11.70 -0.90
C SER A 112 -13.17 -11.95 -0.52
N GLY A 113 -12.52 -12.89 -1.21
CA GLY A 113 -11.11 -13.20 -1.03
C GLY A 113 -10.20 -12.07 -1.52
N VAL A 114 -10.44 -11.48 -2.69
CA VAL A 114 -9.66 -10.35 -3.21
C VAL A 114 -9.78 -9.14 -2.28
N ILE A 115 -10.98 -8.86 -1.77
CA ILE A 115 -11.19 -7.79 -0.78
C ILE A 115 -10.32 -8.07 0.47
N SER A 116 -10.30 -9.31 0.95
CA SER A 116 -9.46 -9.72 2.09
C SER A 116 -7.96 -9.58 1.80
N ALA A 117 -7.52 -9.93 0.59
CA ALA A 117 -6.13 -9.78 0.13
C ALA A 117 -5.70 -8.30 0.11
N CYS A 118 -6.53 -7.42 -0.47
CA CYS A 118 -6.31 -5.98 -0.48
C CYS A 118 -6.23 -5.41 0.94
N MET A 119 -7.12 -5.84 1.83
CA MET A 119 -7.11 -5.41 3.23
C MET A 119 -5.83 -5.82 3.97
N LEU A 120 -5.33 -7.04 3.73
CA LEU A 120 -4.06 -7.50 4.30
C LEU A 120 -2.87 -6.67 3.78
N GLY A 121 -2.82 -6.41 2.48
CA GLY A 121 -1.78 -5.58 1.86
C GLY A 121 -1.79 -4.15 2.42
N LEU A 122 -2.97 -3.53 2.52
CA LEU A 122 -3.14 -2.20 3.11
C LEU A 122 -2.74 -2.17 4.59
N GLY A 123 -3.11 -3.19 5.37
CA GLY A 123 -2.70 -3.33 6.77
C GLY A 123 -1.18 -3.34 6.93
N ARG A 124 -0.47 -4.00 6.02
CA ARG A 124 1.00 -3.98 5.99
C ARG A 124 1.55 -2.59 5.66
N ALA A 125 1.00 -1.91 4.65
CA ALA A 125 1.44 -0.56 4.28
C ALA A 125 1.21 0.47 5.39
N LEU A 126 0.11 0.37 6.15
CA LEU A 126 -0.19 1.26 7.28
C LEU A 126 0.87 1.19 8.39
N GLY A 127 1.44 0.01 8.61
CA GLY A 127 2.51 -0.22 9.57
C GLY A 127 3.92 -0.05 9.00
N GLU A 128 4.06 0.32 7.72
CA GLU A 128 5.39 0.40 7.11
C GLU A 128 6.19 1.54 7.74
N THR A 129 7.36 1.16 8.26
CA THR A 129 8.19 2.04 9.09
C THR A 129 9.48 2.41 8.35
N MET A 130 10.20 1.40 7.86
CA MET A 130 11.56 1.58 7.36
C MET A 130 11.59 2.18 5.96
N ALA A 131 10.76 1.69 5.03
CA ALA A 131 10.72 2.26 3.68
C ALA A 131 10.29 3.74 3.70
N VAL A 132 9.34 4.08 4.59
CA VAL A 132 8.87 5.45 4.76
C VAL A 132 9.98 6.34 5.34
N LEU A 133 10.64 5.88 6.42
CA LEU A 133 11.72 6.62 7.07
C LEU A 133 12.88 6.95 6.12
N MET A 134 13.22 6.03 5.22
CA MET A 134 14.35 6.19 4.29
C MET A 134 14.08 7.18 3.15
N ILE A 135 12.82 7.40 2.80
CA ILE A 135 12.43 8.16 1.60
C ILE A 135 11.74 9.48 1.95
N LEU A 136 10.81 9.48 2.89
CA LEU A 136 9.98 10.63 3.21
C LEU A 136 10.82 11.71 3.90
N SER A 137 10.71 12.96 3.43
CA SER A 137 11.23 14.09 4.19
C SER A 137 10.23 14.45 5.29
N PRO A 138 10.59 14.31 6.58
CA PRO A 138 9.66 14.47 7.69
C PRO A 138 9.20 15.92 7.83
N GLY A 139 7.92 16.12 8.15
CA GLY A 139 7.34 17.41 8.50
C GLY A 139 6.61 17.37 9.84
N LEU A 140 6.54 18.51 10.53
CA LEU A 140 5.75 18.69 11.76
C LEU A 140 4.33 19.21 11.49
N SER A 141 4.05 19.60 10.25
CA SER A 141 2.73 20.05 9.80
C SER A 141 1.92 18.88 9.23
N TYR A 142 0.62 19.10 9.02
CA TYR A 142 -0.24 18.23 8.23
C TYR A 142 -0.63 18.94 6.94
N SER A 143 -0.50 18.25 5.81
CA SER A 143 -0.89 18.80 4.50
C SER A 143 -1.47 17.71 3.62
N PHE A 144 -2.48 18.09 2.84
CA PHE A 144 -3.01 17.26 1.76
C PHE A 144 -2.15 17.35 0.47
N HIS A 145 -1.12 18.18 0.43
CA HIS A 145 -0.27 18.32 -0.75
C HIS A 145 0.70 17.14 -0.87
N LEU A 146 0.42 16.22 -1.80
CA LEU A 146 1.21 14.99 -1.95
C LEU A 146 2.59 15.20 -2.58
N LEU A 147 2.78 16.31 -3.31
CA LEU A 147 4.01 16.60 -4.05
C LEU A 147 4.97 17.53 -3.29
N LYS A 148 4.60 17.98 -2.09
CA LYS A 148 5.46 18.82 -1.24
C LYS A 148 6.21 17.95 -0.21
N ALA A 149 7.49 18.25 -0.03
CA ALA A 149 8.33 17.59 0.96
C ALA A 149 8.21 18.29 2.32
N SER A 150 8.54 17.58 3.40
CA SER A 150 8.58 18.13 4.77
C SER A 150 7.23 18.64 5.28
N GLN A 151 6.13 18.07 4.78
CA GLN A 151 4.76 18.43 5.16
C GLN A 151 4.01 17.34 5.91
N SER A 152 4.60 16.15 6.07
CA SER A 152 3.92 14.99 6.64
C SER A 152 4.94 13.99 7.17
N GLN A 153 4.51 13.17 8.12
CA GLN A 153 5.27 12.09 8.72
C GLN A 153 4.26 11.00 9.14
N THR A 154 4.60 9.71 8.98
CA THR A 154 3.75 8.63 9.50
C THR A 154 4.02 8.41 10.98
N ILE A 155 3.03 7.96 11.75
CA ILE A 155 3.20 7.67 13.18
C ILE A 155 4.31 6.63 13.39
N ALA A 156 4.31 5.57 12.57
CA ALA A 156 5.32 4.53 12.60
C ALA A 156 6.75 5.07 12.36
N ALA A 157 6.95 5.87 11.30
CA ALA A 157 8.26 6.46 11.01
C ALA A 157 8.68 7.49 12.06
N ASN A 158 7.74 8.25 12.62
CA ASN A 158 8.01 9.19 13.71
C ASN A 158 8.52 8.46 14.97
N ILE A 159 7.85 7.37 15.37
CA ILE A 159 8.31 6.56 16.50
C ILE A 159 9.73 6.06 16.25
N ALA A 160 10.00 5.48 15.07
CA ALA A 160 11.33 4.96 14.77
C ALA A 160 12.42 6.04 14.74
N ALA A 161 12.13 7.24 14.22
CA ALA A 161 13.14 8.29 14.09
C ALA A 161 13.38 9.05 15.41
N GLN A 162 12.35 9.21 16.25
CA GLN A 162 12.43 10.02 17.46
C GLN A 162 12.77 9.22 18.72
N TYR A 163 12.45 7.92 18.75
CA TYR A 163 12.69 7.08 19.93
C TYR A 163 14.14 7.04 20.42
N PRO A 164 15.18 6.96 19.55
CA PRO A 164 16.57 6.91 20.00
C PRO A 164 17.02 8.17 20.78
N GLU A 165 16.42 9.32 20.50
CA GLU A 165 16.80 10.63 21.04
C GLU A 165 15.75 11.19 22.04
N ALA A 166 14.77 10.38 22.42
CA ALA A 166 13.65 10.85 23.25
C ALA A 166 14.02 10.91 24.75
N ASN A 167 13.68 12.04 25.39
CA ASN A 167 13.74 12.16 26.85
C ASN A 167 12.57 11.41 27.54
N SER A 168 12.53 11.40 28.88
CA SER A 168 11.50 10.66 29.65
C SER A 168 10.06 11.02 29.27
N LEU A 169 9.79 12.30 28.99
CA LEU A 169 8.48 12.76 28.52
C LEU A 169 8.24 12.35 27.06
N GLY A 170 9.25 12.47 26.19
CA GLY A 170 9.19 12.07 24.79
C GLY A 170 8.89 10.59 24.61
N VAL A 171 9.52 9.70 25.38
CA VAL A 171 9.24 8.26 25.36
C VAL A 171 7.76 8.00 25.70
N SER A 172 7.23 8.68 26.73
CA SER A 172 5.82 8.54 27.12
C SER A 172 4.88 8.99 25.99
N VAL A 173 5.20 10.09 25.29
CA VAL A 173 4.42 10.55 24.13
C VAL A 173 4.49 9.56 22.97
N LEU A 174 5.66 9.01 22.66
CA LEU A 174 5.84 8.03 21.57
C LEU A 174 5.12 6.70 21.85
N ILE A 175 5.09 6.25 23.10
CA ILE A 175 4.28 5.10 23.50
C ILE A 175 2.79 5.40 23.31
N GLY A 176 2.36 6.62 23.70
CA GLY A 176 0.98 7.07 23.48
C GLY A 176 0.58 7.10 22.01
N THR A 177 1.43 7.63 21.12
CA THR A 177 1.15 7.62 19.67
C THR A 177 1.19 6.21 19.09
N GLY A 178 2.04 5.32 19.62
CA GLY A 178 2.04 3.90 19.30
C GLY A 178 0.72 3.21 19.66
N LEU A 179 0.14 3.52 20.82
CA LEU A 179 -1.18 3.01 21.22
C LEU A 179 -2.28 3.51 20.27
N VAL A 180 -2.25 4.77 19.86
CA VAL A 180 -3.19 5.32 18.87
C VAL A 180 -3.06 4.59 17.53
N LEU A 181 -1.84 4.36 17.05
CA LEU A 181 -1.60 3.60 15.82
C LEU A 181 -2.12 2.16 15.94
N PHE A 182 -1.90 1.50 17.08
CA PHE A 182 -2.46 0.18 17.36
C PHE A 182 -3.99 0.19 17.29
N LEU A 183 -4.66 1.18 17.90
CA LEU A 183 -6.12 1.28 17.84
C LEU A 183 -6.63 1.49 16.41
N ILE A 184 -5.98 2.36 15.63
CA ILE A 184 -6.34 2.60 14.23
C ILE A 184 -6.19 1.32 13.42
N THR A 185 -5.04 0.65 13.51
CA THR A 185 -4.78 -0.59 12.78
C THR A 185 -5.72 -1.72 13.21
N PHE A 186 -6.01 -1.84 14.51
CA PHE A 186 -6.98 -2.79 15.04
C PHE A 186 -8.39 -2.55 14.48
N LEU A 187 -8.87 -1.30 14.50
CA LEU A 187 -10.19 -0.94 13.99
C LEU A 187 -10.31 -1.23 12.50
N VAL A 188 -9.32 -0.85 11.70
CA VAL A 188 -9.28 -1.12 10.26
C VAL A 188 -9.35 -2.63 10.00
N ASN A 189 -8.53 -3.43 10.70
CA ASN A 189 -8.53 -4.89 10.55
C ASN A 189 -9.85 -5.53 11.02
N LEU A 190 -10.47 -5.01 12.08
CA LEU A 190 -11.74 -5.51 12.60
C LEU A 190 -12.89 -5.22 11.62
N LEU A 191 -12.96 -4.00 11.09
CA LEU A 191 -13.95 -3.62 10.09
C LEU A 191 -13.78 -4.41 8.80
N ALA A 192 -12.53 -4.56 8.34
CA ALA A 192 -12.16 -5.40 7.21
C ALA A 192 -12.73 -6.81 7.33
N ARG A 193 -12.44 -7.49 8.46
CA ARG A 193 -12.95 -8.84 8.74
C ARG A 193 -14.47 -8.92 8.81
N ARG A 194 -15.14 -7.88 9.33
CA ARG A 194 -16.62 -7.88 9.40
C ARG A 194 -17.28 -7.73 8.03
N ILE A 195 -16.71 -6.93 7.14
CA ILE A 195 -17.23 -6.74 5.77
C ILE A 195 -17.08 -8.03 4.97
N THR A 196 -15.94 -8.70 5.05
CA THR A 196 -15.68 -9.92 4.29
C THR A 196 -16.50 -11.10 4.79
N ARG A 197 -16.76 -11.20 6.10
CA ARG A 197 -17.67 -12.21 6.66
C ARG A 197 -19.11 -12.08 6.16
N LYS A 198 -19.59 -10.86 5.90
CA LYS A 198 -20.92 -10.62 5.32
C LYS A 198 -20.99 -10.88 3.81
N ALA A 199 -19.85 -10.89 3.12
CA ALA A 199 -19.78 -11.12 1.68
C ALA A 199 -19.65 -12.61 1.31
N GLY A 200 -19.50 -13.50 2.30
CA GLY A 200 -19.44 -14.96 2.14
C GLY A 200 -20.66 -15.69 2.73
N ALA A 201 -21.72 -14.97 3.10
CA ALA A 201 -23.03 -15.48 3.48
C ALA A 201 -24.06 -14.97 2.49
#